data_AF-A0A8T2WAS9-F1
#
_entry.id   AF-A0A8T2WAS9-F1
#
_cell.length_a   1.000
_cell.length_b   1.000
_cell.length_c   1.000
_cell.angle_alpha   90.00
_cell.angle_beta   90.00
_cell.angle_gamma   90.00
#
_symmetry.space_group_name_H-M   'P 1'
#
loop_
_entity.id
_entity.type
_entity.pdbx_description
1 polymer ?
#
loop_
_entity_poly.entity_id
_entity_poly.type
_entity_poly.pdbx_seq_one_letter_code
_entity_poly.pdbx_strand_id
1 'polypeptide(L)'
;MASIPLASASWDDCKTTKMILKNSWIHSNIDVISYSRLASGLSVTDCMRKCRSNQECYSFNYNKLTKWCYLGTTEEANLRRARSSKWAAGYRRCVEHIDNNAWTNDEFSGGIPTTVPDAPAIGTFTAISATEATATWTAPAFDGDAAITSYDIQCTNSVLPSDVVTDIGVPASSACTGSSCSTVITGLTSGATYTCKVRAVNSVGPSLYSSASSSLVMPAAATVPDAPTIGVFTFVSNSDTDAKATATGTWTAPAFDGGDAITSYDIECTNSVLPSDVVTDIGVPAAAVCTGSSCSHSISGLSSGATYNCRVRAVNSVGPSLYSSTTAVTIPVME
;
A
#
# COMPACT_ATOMS: atom_id res chain seq x y z
N MET A 1 -3.85 42.89 44.72
CA MET A 1 -3.57 41.59 44.07
C MET A 1 -2.58 40.87 44.97
N ALA A 2 -2.87 39.63 45.37
CA ALA A 2 -1.99 38.86 46.24
C ALA A 2 -0.67 38.56 45.51
N SER A 3 0.46 38.85 46.16
CA SER A 3 1.80 38.56 45.65
C SER A 3 2.02 37.05 45.66
N ILE A 4 2.32 36.44 44.51
CA ILE A 4 2.63 35.01 44.43
C ILE A 4 4.12 34.83 44.79
N PRO A 5 4.48 34.00 45.79
CA PRO A 5 5.87 33.69 46.09
C PRO A 5 6.54 32.95 44.92
N LEU A 6 7.77 33.33 44.58
CA LEU A 6 8.58 32.74 43.49
C LEU A 6 8.72 31.21 43.57
N ALA A 7 8.72 30.65 44.78
CA ALA A 7 8.86 29.21 45.01
C ALA A 7 7.61 28.41 44.59
N SER A 8 6.42 29.04 44.55
CA SER A 8 5.14 28.38 44.26
C SER A 8 4.61 28.64 42.85
N ALA A 9 5.29 29.45 42.03
CA ALA A 9 4.84 29.76 40.67
C ALA A 9 5.21 28.65 39.67
N SER A 10 4.22 28.16 38.92
CA SER A 10 4.37 27.19 37.83
C SER A 10 4.59 27.87 36.47
N TRP A 11 4.97 27.10 35.45
CA TRP A 11 5.09 27.61 34.07
C TRP A 11 3.74 28.13 33.53
N ASP A 12 2.61 27.54 33.96
CA ASP A 12 1.28 27.99 33.54
C ASP A 12 0.89 29.34 34.16
N ASP A 13 1.41 29.68 35.36
CA ASP A 13 1.21 30.99 36.00
C ASP A 13 2.01 32.11 35.30
N CYS A 14 3.04 31.74 34.55
CA CYS A 14 3.93 32.64 33.82
C CYS A 14 3.50 32.88 32.37
N LYS A 15 2.66 32.01 31.80
CA LYS A 15 2.22 32.10 30.41
C LYS A 15 1.10 33.11 30.28
N THR A 16 1.35 34.17 29.53
CA THR A 16 0.43 35.30 29.45
C THR A 16 -0.49 35.26 28.22
N THR A 17 -0.11 34.56 27.14
CA THR A 17 -0.89 34.43 25.88
C THR A 17 -0.28 33.31 25.00
N LYS A 18 -1.11 32.61 24.21
CA LYS A 18 -0.66 31.80 23.07
C LYS A 18 -0.59 32.67 21.81
N MET A 19 0.57 32.74 21.17
CA MET A 19 0.72 33.45 19.88
C MET A 19 0.88 32.44 18.74
N ILE A 20 0.28 32.76 17.59
CA ILE A 20 0.50 32.02 16.34
C ILE A 20 1.58 32.77 15.56
N LEU A 21 2.76 32.18 15.41
CA LEU A 21 3.76 32.68 14.48
C LEU A 21 3.38 32.23 13.07
N LYS A 22 2.96 33.16 12.22
CA LYS A 22 2.79 32.89 10.79
C LYS A 22 4.11 33.16 10.08
N ASN A 23 4.94 32.13 9.95
CA ASN A 23 5.94 32.04 8.87
C ASN A 23 5.60 30.81 8.03
N SER A 24 5.92 30.87 6.74
CA SER A 24 5.26 30.17 5.62
C SER A 24 5.23 28.63 5.65
N TRP A 25 5.72 27.98 6.71
CA TRP A 25 5.86 26.52 6.78
C TRP A 25 5.66 25.92 8.17
N ILE A 26 5.30 26.69 9.21
CA ILE A 26 5.05 26.15 10.56
C ILE A 26 3.81 26.81 11.17
N HIS A 27 2.79 26.02 11.48
CA HIS A 27 1.66 26.43 12.32
C HIS A 27 1.80 25.76 13.69
N SER A 28 2.67 26.30 14.55
CA SER A 28 2.75 25.86 15.95
C SER A 28 2.23 26.97 16.88
N ASN A 29 1.37 26.58 17.82
CA ASN A 29 1.00 27.46 18.94
C ASN A 29 2.23 27.61 19.83
N ILE A 30 2.79 28.81 19.92
CA ILE A 30 3.90 29.09 20.82
C ILE A 30 3.40 29.73 22.11
N ASP A 31 3.95 29.30 23.23
CA ASP A 31 3.68 29.88 24.54
C ASP A 31 4.59 31.11 24.74
N VAL A 32 3.99 32.27 25.07
CA VAL A 32 4.70 33.56 25.16
C VAL A 32 4.50 34.26 26.51
N ILE A 33 5.59 34.80 27.05
CA ILE A 33 5.60 35.67 28.24
C ILE A 33 5.61 37.15 27.81
N SER A 34 4.58 37.90 28.18
CA SER A 34 4.47 39.34 27.94
C SER A 34 4.89 40.12 29.19
N TYR A 35 5.85 41.04 29.00
CA TYR A 35 6.37 41.87 30.09
C TYR A 35 5.29 42.75 30.74
N SER A 36 4.23 43.10 30.00
CA SER A 36 3.13 43.96 30.47
C SER A 36 1.98 43.20 31.14
N ARG A 37 2.03 41.85 31.18
CA ARG A 37 0.94 41.00 31.69
C ARG A 37 1.37 40.04 32.80
N LEU A 38 2.58 40.19 33.32
CA LEU A 38 3.09 39.38 34.43
C LEU A 38 2.40 39.78 35.74
N ALA A 39 2.10 38.78 36.57
CA ALA A 39 1.59 39.02 37.92
C ALA A 39 2.62 39.80 38.77
N SER A 40 2.13 40.66 39.66
CA SER A 40 2.97 41.47 40.54
C SER A 40 3.88 40.59 41.40
N GLY A 41 5.20 40.75 41.26
CA GLY A 41 6.22 39.98 41.99
C GLY A 41 6.99 38.95 41.16
N LEU A 42 6.58 38.69 39.91
CA LEU A 42 7.30 37.81 38.98
C LEU A 42 8.14 38.61 37.99
N SER A 43 9.39 38.20 37.76
CA SER A 43 10.22 38.71 36.66
C SER A 43 10.21 37.74 35.48
N VAL A 44 10.41 38.25 34.25
CA VAL A 44 10.57 37.41 33.06
C VAL A 44 11.68 36.39 33.24
N THR A 45 12.79 36.79 33.85
CA THR A 45 13.93 35.89 34.09
C THR A 45 13.54 34.71 34.98
N ASP A 46 12.76 34.96 36.04
CA ASP A 46 12.35 33.91 36.96
C ASP A 46 11.33 32.96 36.32
N CYS A 47 10.40 33.49 35.55
CA CYS A 47 9.46 32.68 34.78
C CYS A 47 10.16 31.83 33.71
N MET A 48 11.18 32.37 33.04
CA MET A 48 11.93 31.62 32.03
C MET A 48 12.76 30.48 32.64
N ARG A 49 13.14 30.55 33.93
CA ARG A 49 13.73 29.41 34.65
C ARG A 49 12.75 28.24 34.86
N LYS A 50 11.44 28.48 34.74
CA LYS A 50 10.41 27.43 34.81
C LYS A 50 10.10 26.80 33.44
N CYS A 51 10.70 27.31 32.35
CA CYS A 51 10.60 26.70 31.03
C CYS A 51 11.28 25.32 31.04
N ARG A 52 10.57 24.28 30.62
CA ARG A 52 11.09 22.89 30.65
C ARG A 52 12.07 22.63 29.51
N SER A 53 12.96 21.65 29.73
CA SER A 53 13.75 21.00 28.67
C SER A 53 12.83 20.59 27.50
N ASN A 54 13.28 20.80 26.26
CA ASN A 54 12.55 20.57 25.00
C ASN A 54 11.34 21.48 24.67
N GLN A 55 11.09 22.57 25.42
CA GLN A 55 10.08 23.57 25.03
C GLN A 55 10.70 24.81 24.33
N GLU A 56 10.02 25.33 23.29
CA GLU A 56 10.38 26.60 22.68
C GLU A 56 9.76 27.77 23.46
N CYS A 57 10.57 28.51 24.22
CA CYS A 57 10.09 29.58 25.09
C CYS A 57 10.44 30.97 24.55
N TYR A 58 9.44 31.85 24.54
CA TYR A 58 9.53 33.20 23.97
C TYR A 58 9.11 34.27 24.97
N SER A 59 9.77 35.43 24.90
CA SER A 59 9.38 36.63 25.64
C SER A 59 9.08 37.78 24.68
N PHE A 60 8.04 38.58 24.96
CA PHE A 60 7.62 39.70 24.12
C PHE A 60 7.65 41.03 24.87
N ASN A 61 8.47 41.97 24.41
CA ASN A 61 8.59 43.31 24.98
C ASN A 61 8.68 44.38 23.88
N TYR A 62 7.96 45.51 24.04
CA TYR A 62 8.00 46.64 23.09
C TYR A 62 7.95 46.23 21.61
N ASN A 63 6.99 45.38 21.24
CA ASN A 63 6.83 44.83 19.88
C ASN A 63 7.97 43.95 19.36
N LYS A 64 8.87 43.48 20.23
CA LYS A 64 9.94 42.54 19.89
C LYS A 64 9.70 41.19 20.55
N LEU A 65 9.63 40.14 19.72
CA LEU A 65 9.64 38.75 20.17
C LEU A 65 11.10 38.27 20.30
N THR A 66 11.44 37.71 21.45
CA THR A 66 12.78 37.18 21.75
C THR A 66 12.67 35.70 22.09
N LYS A 67 13.45 34.86 21.38
CA LYS A 67 13.59 33.43 21.69
C LYS A 67 14.69 33.22 22.73
N TRP A 68 14.47 32.28 23.64
CA TRP A 68 15.45 31.87 24.64
C TRP A 68 15.75 30.38 24.49
N CYS A 69 17.00 29.99 24.73
CA CYS A 69 17.45 28.60 24.64
C CYS A 69 18.22 28.22 25.91
N TYR A 70 18.13 26.95 26.30
CA TYR A 70 18.95 26.35 27.36
C TYR A 70 20.30 25.90 26.80
N LEU A 71 21.38 26.10 27.58
CA LEU A 71 22.75 25.72 27.21
C LEU A 71 23.32 24.56 28.07
N GLY A 72 22.48 23.75 28.71
CA GLY A 72 22.96 22.63 29.54
C GLY A 72 21.87 21.71 30.08
N THR A 73 22.28 20.59 30.66
CA THR A 73 21.43 19.50 31.17
C THR A 73 21.09 19.58 32.67
N THR A 74 21.56 20.60 33.39
CA THR A 74 21.27 20.81 34.82
C THR A 74 20.51 22.12 35.05
N GLU A 75 19.49 22.03 35.90
CA GLU A 75 18.38 22.99 36.04
C GLU A 75 18.76 24.38 36.61
N GLU A 76 20.00 24.61 37.06
CA GLU A 76 20.30 25.80 37.90
C GLU A 76 21.20 26.90 37.32
N ALA A 77 21.81 26.77 36.15
CA ALA A 77 22.47 27.93 35.54
C ALA A 77 22.67 27.71 34.04
N ASN A 78 21.96 28.48 33.20
CA ASN A 78 22.42 29.03 31.91
C ASN A 78 21.24 29.41 30.99
N LEU A 79 20.46 30.42 31.38
CA LEU A 79 19.48 31.09 30.50
C LEU A 79 20.10 32.36 29.93
N ARG A 80 20.27 32.43 28.60
CA ARG A 80 20.83 33.62 27.90
C ARG A 80 19.93 34.09 26.75
N ARG A 81 19.93 35.41 26.49
CA ARG A 81 19.14 36.06 25.42
C ARG A 81 19.81 35.85 24.06
N ALA A 82 19.10 35.26 23.09
CA ALA A 82 19.58 35.18 21.72
C ALA A 82 19.48 36.57 21.04
N ARG A 83 20.58 37.13 20.52
CA ARG A 83 20.58 38.42 19.79
C ARG A 83 20.53 38.29 18.27
N SER A 84 20.71 37.10 17.69
CA SER A 84 20.35 36.83 16.29
C SER A 84 20.01 35.35 16.09
N SER A 85 19.11 35.08 15.13
CA SER A 85 18.79 33.73 14.66
C SER A 85 19.02 33.70 13.15
N LYS A 86 20.08 33.01 12.69
CA LYS A 86 20.13 32.58 11.29
C LYS A 86 19.48 31.21 11.20
N TRP A 87 18.45 31.12 10.37
CA TRP A 87 17.76 29.88 10.06
C TRP A 87 18.49 29.23 8.89
N ALA A 88 19.29 28.21 9.18
CA ALA A 88 19.67 27.20 8.22
C ALA A 88 19.03 25.89 8.69
N ALA A 89 18.39 25.17 7.76
CA ALA A 89 17.71 23.90 8.03
C ALA A 89 18.54 23.03 8.99
N GLY A 90 17.97 22.68 10.14
CA GLY A 90 18.55 21.74 11.10
C GLY A 90 19.50 22.29 12.18
N TYR A 91 19.94 23.55 12.17
CA TYR A 91 20.90 24.02 13.19
C TYR A 91 20.26 24.88 14.31
N ARG A 92 20.42 24.45 15.58
CA ARG A 92 20.18 25.29 16.77
C ARG A 92 21.52 25.72 17.37
N ARG A 93 21.92 26.99 17.22
CA ARG A 93 23.00 27.60 18.03
C ARG A 93 22.56 28.95 18.60
N CYS A 94 22.91 29.22 19.86
CA CYS A 94 23.01 30.57 20.39
C CYS A 94 24.45 31.06 20.21
N VAL A 95 24.62 32.30 19.77
CA VAL A 95 25.93 32.98 19.69
C VAL A 95 25.96 34.05 20.77
N GLU A 96 26.96 34.04 21.66
CA GLU A 96 27.28 35.18 22.52
C GLU A 96 28.69 35.70 22.24
N HIS A 97 28.82 37.01 22.41
CA HIS A 97 30.00 37.84 22.36
C HIS A 97 30.76 37.76 23.70
N ILE A 98 31.92 37.12 23.75
CA ILE A 98 32.86 37.24 24.87
C ILE A 98 33.86 38.32 24.47
N ASP A 99 33.70 39.49 25.09
CA ASP A 99 34.61 40.64 25.08
C ASP A 99 34.84 41.33 23.71
N ASN A 100 35.09 42.63 23.74
CA ASN A 100 35.15 43.54 22.57
C ASN A 100 36.34 43.28 21.61
N ASN A 101 36.74 42.03 21.32
CA ASN A 101 37.72 41.75 20.28
C ASN A 101 37.54 40.38 19.62
N ALA A 102 37.31 40.44 18.29
CA ALA A 102 37.35 39.37 17.29
C ALA A 102 36.37 38.18 17.41
N TRP A 103 35.71 37.90 16.27
CA TRP A 103 34.87 36.74 16.03
C TRP A 103 35.70 35.45 16.08
N THR A 104 35.60 34.66 17.14
CA THR A 104 36.02 33.26 17.09
C THR A 104 34.81 32.41 16.73
N ASN A 105 34.78 31.88 15.51
CA ASN A 105 33.87 30.81 15.13
C ASN A 105 34.30 29.54 15.87
N ASP A 106 33.95 29.43 17.15
CA ASP A 106 34.09 28.15 17.84
C ASP A 106 32.91 27.28 17.41
N GLU A 107 33.11 26.56 16.31
CA GLU A 107 32.17 25.58 15.80
C GLU A 107 32.09 24.43 16.81
N PHE A 108 31.03 24.41 17.62
CA PHE A 108 30.63 23.17 18.28
C PHE A 108 30.30 22.16 17.18
N SER A 109 31.24 21.23 16.95
CA SER A 109 31.23 20.20 15.92
C SER A 109 30.67 18.87 16.44
N GLY A 110 29.73 18.94 17.40
CA GLY A 110 28.96 17.78 17.85
C GLY A 110 27.66 17.72 17.06
N GLY A 111 27.51 16.72 16.19
CA GLY A 111 26.27 16.46 15.45
C GLY A 111 25.09 16.23 16.40
N ILE A 112 23.88 16.57 15.95
CA ILE A 112 22.65 16.21 16.66
C ILE A 112 22.60 14.68 16.73
N PRO A 113 22.34 14.07 17.91
CA PRO A 113 22.17 12.63 17.99
C PRO A 113 20.95 12.23 17.17
N THR A 114 21.16 11.40 16.16
CA THR A 114 20.10 10.84 15.33
C THR A 114 19.18 9.94 16.16
N THR A 115 17.88 9.98 15.92
CA THR A 115 16.89 9.09 16.53
C THR A 115 16.27 8.15 15.50
N VAL A 116 15.46 7.19 15.94
CA VAL A 116 14.59 6.44 15.01
C VAL A 116 13.57 7.40 14.36
N PRO A 117 13.01 7.06 13.19
CA PRO A 117 11.97 7.86 12.55
C PRO A 117 10.66 7.85 13.35
N ASP A 118 9.73 8.74 12.98
CA ASP A 118 8.34 8.62 13.38
C ASP A 118 7.65 7.42 12.70
N ALA A 119 6.47 7.04 13.19
CA ALA A 119 5.65 6.03 12.53
C ALA A 119 5.15 6.57 11.17
N PRO A 120 5.23 5.78 10.09
CA PRO A 120 4.57 6.10 8.82
C PRO A 120 3.04 6.02 8.96
N ALA A 121 2.33 6.57 7.97
CA ALA A 121 0.87 6.48 7.90
C ALA A 121 0.47 5.48 6.80
N ILE A 122 -0.12 4.34 7.19
CA ILE A 122 -0.64 3.36 6.22
C ILE A 122 -1.76 4.00 5.39
N GLY A 123 -1.72 3.76 4.09
CA GLY A 123 -2.74 4.15 3.13
C GLY A 123 -3.65 2.98 2.81
N THR A 124 -3.71 2.64 1.52
CA THR A 124 -4.54 1.56 1.00
C THR A 124 -3.84 0.21 1.04
N PHE A 125 -4.63 -0.85 1.19
CA PHE A 125 -4.20 -2.23 0.99
C PHE A 125 -5.19 -2.91 0.05
N THR A 126 -4.75 -3.24 -1.16
CA THR A 126 -5.62 -3.65 -2.28
C THR A 126 -5.07 -4.86 -3.00
N ALA A 127 -5.92 -5.87 -3.25
CA ALA A 127 -5.51 -7.09 -3.94
C ALA A 127 -5.15 -6.81 -5.41
N ILE A 128 -4.12 -7.51 -5.88
CA ILE A 128 -3.68 -7.58 -7.29
C ILE A 128 -4.08 -8.93 -7.87
N SER A 129 -3.87 -10.00 -7.09
CA SER A 129 -4.20 -11.38 -7.43
C SER A 129 -4.70 -12.12 -6.18
N ALA A 130 -4.96 -13.43 -6.29
CA ALA A 130 -5.34 -14.26 -5.15
C ALA A 130 -4.26 -14.33 -4.06
N THR A 131 -2.99 -14.05 -4.38
CA THR A 131 -1.86 -14.21 -3.45
C THR A 131 -0.98 -12.95 -3.33
N GLU A 132 -1.35 -11.86 -4.01
CA GLU A 132 -0.57 -10.62 -4.03
C GLU A 132 -1.46 -9.40 -3.82
N ALA A 133 -0.95 -8.41 -3.08
CA ALA A 133 -1.64 -7.16 -2.82
C ALA A 133 -0.66 -5.99 -2.74
N THR A 134 -1.10 -4.80 -3.16
CA THR A 134 -0.34 -3.56 -3.01
C THR A 134 -0.68 -2.92 -1.67
N ALA A 135 0.33 -2.61 -0.88
CA ALA A 135 0.22 -1.70 0.26
C ALA A 135 0.80 -0.34 -0.11
N THR A 136 0.09 0.73 0.23
CA THR A 136 0.56 2.12 0.09
C THR A 136 0.67 2.78 1.44
N TRP A 137 1.56 3.76 1.58
CA TRP A 137 1.73 4.56 2.80
C TRP A 137 2.34 5.92 2.52
N THR A 138 2.25 6.81 3.51
CA THR A 138 3.01 8.07 3.52
C THR A 138 4.21 7.92 4.44
N ALA A 139 5.37 8.39 3.97
CA ALA A 139 6.60 8.45 4.75
C ALA A 139 6.40 9.24 6.07
N PRO A 140 7.16 8.93 7.13
CA PRO A 140 7.13 9.68 8.39
C PRO A 140 7.37 11.18 8.17
N ALA A 141 6.70 12.02 8.98
CA ALA A 141 6.89 13.46 8.95
C ALA A 141 8.28 13.88 9.46
N PHE A 142 8.88 13.06 10.33
CA PHE A 142 10.23 13.23 10.85
C PHE A 142 11.01 11.91 10.70
N ASP A 143 12.19 11.98 10.10
CA ASP A 143 13.06 10.83 9.83
C ASP A 143 14.08 10.55 10.93
N GLY A 144 14.08 11.34 12.02
CA GLY A 144 15.04 11.18 13.11
C GLY A 144 16.40 11.78 12.82
N ASP A 145 16.49 12.73 11.88
CA ASP A 145 17.74 13.33 11.40
C ASP A 145 18.70 12.30 10.76
N ALA A 146 18.18 11.14 10.35
CA ALA A 146 18.87 10.12 9.59
C ALA A 146 17.95 9.59 8.48
N ALA A 147 18.48 9.53 7.26
CA ALA A 147 17.71 9.11 6.10
C ALA A 147 17.07 7.72 6.31
N ILE A 148 15.80 7.61 5.94
CA ILE A 148 15.09 6.32 5.93
C ILE A 148 15.73 5.44 4.86
N THR A 149 16.22 4.28 5.26
CA THR A 149 16.87 3.30 4.39
C THR A 149 15.87 2.30 3.83
N SER A 150 14.89 1.90 4.64
CA SER A 150 13.92 0.88 4.27
C SER A 150 12.63 0.96 5.07
N TYR A 151 11.66 0.14 4.66
CA TYR A 151 10.41 -0.09 5.38
C TYR A 151 10.21 -1.57 5.64
N ASP A 152 9.60 -1.88 6.79
CA ASP A 152 9.14 -3.22 7.11
C ASP A 152 7.62 -3.24 7.13
N ILE A 153 7.03 -4.18 6.41
CA ILE A 153 5.59 -4.38 6.32
C ILE A 153 5.23 -5.72 6.96
N GLN A 154 4.16 -5.70 7.76
CA GLN A 154 3.60 -6.88 8.40
C GLN A 154 2.10 -6.96 8.10
N CYS A 155 1.68 -8.05 7.49
CA CYS A 155 0.27 -8.37 7.24
C CYS A 155 -0.14 -9.58 8.05
N THR A 156 -1.18 -9.45 8.86
CA THR A 156 -1.66 -10.50 9.75
C THR A 156 -3.04 -10.96 9.32
N ASN A 157 -3.22 -12.28 9.23
CA ASN A 157 -4.50 -12.88 8.95
C ASN A 157 -5.45 -12.65 10.14
N SER A 158 -6.61 -12.07 9.86
CA SER A 158 -7.59 -11.69 10.88
C SER A 158 -8.23 -12.89 11.59
N VAL A 159 -8.22 -14.07 10.97
CA VAL A 159 -8.83 -15.30 11.49
C VAL A 159 -7.77 -16.20 12.13
N LEU A 160 -6.57 -16.25 11.54
CA LEU A 160 -5.43 -17.03 12.03
C LEU A 160 -4.25 -16.11 12.35
N PRO A 161 -4.19 -15.48 13.53
CA PRO A 161 -3.14 -14.49 13.83
C PRO A 161 -1.70 -15.01 13.79
N SER A 162 -1.50 -16.33 13.77
CA SER A 162 -0.20 -16.98 13.55
C SER A 162 0.25 -16.97 12.08
N ASP A 163 -0.68 -16.75 11.16
CA ASP A 163 -0.41 -16.55 9.74
C ASP A 163 -0.11 -15.06 9.50
N VAL A 164 1.20 -14.78 9.42
CA VAL A 164 1.75 -13.44 9.25
C VAL A 164 2.68 -13.45 8.05
N VAL A 165 2.40 -12.58 7.09
CA VAL A 165 3.24 -12.30 5.94
C VAL A 165 4.03 -11.03 6.21
N THR A 166 5.35 -11.08 6.04
CA THR A 166 6.23 -9.92 6.25
C THR A 166 7.08 -9.66 5.03
N ASP A 167 7.22 -8.38 4.69
CA ASP A 167 8.20 -7.89 3.72
C ASP A 167 9.16 -6.96 4.47
N ILE A 168 10.40 -7.39 4.65
CA ILE A 168 11.38 -6.76 5.54
C ILE A 168 12.48 -6.12 4.70
N GLY A 169 12.82 -4.87 5.01
CA GLY A 169 13.90 -4.17 4.33
C GLY A 169 13.55 -3.67 2.94
N VAL A 170 12.27 -3.37 2.66
CA VAL A 170 11.84 -2.78 1.40
C VAL A 170 12.57 -1.46 1.17
N PRO A 171 13.43 -1.31 0.14
CA PRO A 171 14.28 -0.13 0.01
C PRO A 171 13.47 1.14 -0.20
N ALA A 172 13.74 2.17 0.60
CA ALA A 172 13.03 3.45 0.50
C ALA A 172 13.21 4.11 -0.89
N SER A 173 14.36 3.87 -1.53
CA SER A 173 14.70 4.40 -2.86
C SER A 173 13.84 3.85 -4.00
N SER A 174 13.28 2.64 -3.84
CA SER A 174 12.40 2.02 -4.84
C SER A 174 10.93 2.09 -4.44
N ALA A 175 10.63 2.10 -3.15
CA ALA A 175 9.26 2.13 -2.65
C ALA A 175 8.63 3.52 -2.70
N CYS A 176 9.41 4.60 -2.64
CA CYS A 176 8.88 5.95 -2.43
C CYS A 176 9.18 6.92 -3.59
N THR A 177 8.19 7.75 -3.93
CA THR A 177 8.35 8.94 -4.76
C THR A 177 7.88 10.16 -3.96
N GLY A 178 8.83 10.95 -3.45
CA GLY A 178 8.54 11.98 -2.46
C GLY A 178 8.10 11.35 -1.13
N SER A 179 6.97 11.81 -0.58
CA SER A 179 6.39 11.25 0.64
C SER A 179 5.47 10.05 0.40
N SER A 180 5.11 9.75 -0.85
CA SER A 180 4.20 8.65 -1.19
C SER A 180 4.97 7.38 -1.47
N CYS A 181 4.59 6.29 -0.83
CA CYS A 181 5.29 5.01 -0.90
C CYS A 181 4.35 3.84 -1.17
N SER A 182 4.87 2.78 -1.78
CA SER A 182 4.14 1.54 -2.02
C SER A 182 5.05 0.33 -2.19
N THR A 183 4.55 -0.86 -1.88
CA THR A 183 5.17 -2.15 -2.22
C THR A 183 4.11 -3.19 -2.59
N VAL A 184 4.52 -4.20 -3.36
CA VAL A 184 3.72 -5.39 -3.61
C VAL A 184 4.09 -6.45 -2.60
N ILE A 185 3.10 -6.91 -1.85
CA ILE A 185 3.22 -7.97 -0.86
C ILE A 185 2.81 -9.28 -1.53
N THR A 186 3.67 -10.28 -1.47
CA THR A 186 3.46 -11.60 -2.07
C THR A 186 3.32 -12.67 -0.99
N GLY A 187 2.87 -13.87 -1.37
CA GLY A 187 2.74 -15.01 -0.43
C GLY A 187 1.53 -14.93 0.49
N LEU A 188 0.53 -14.11 0.17
CA LEU A 188 -0.74 -14.06 0.89
C LEU A 188 -1.57 -15.31 0.56
N THR A 189 -2.39 -15.75 1.51
CA THR A 189 -3.31 -16.89 1.30
C THR A 189 -4.58 -16.45 0.58
N SER A 190 -4.93 -17.12 -0.52
CA SER A 190 -6.17 -16.86 -1.26
C SER A 190 -7.42 -17.06 -0.40
N GLY A 191 -8.41 -16.18 -0.53
CA GLY A 191 -9.65 -16.22 0.25
C GLY A 191 -9.50 -15.80 1.72
N ALA A 192 -8.27 -15.54 2.21
CA ALA A 192 -8.04 -15.12 3.57
C ALA A 192 -8.18 -13.60 3.73
N THR A 193 -8.47 -13.16 4.96
CA THR A 193 -8.62 -11.75 5.31
C THR A 193 -7.37 -11.26 6.04
N TYR A 194 -6.75 -10.19 5.55
CA TYR A 194 -5.55 -9.59 6.15
C TYR A 194 -5.76 -8.13 6.56
N THR A 195 -4.99 -7.69 7.55
CA THR A 195 -4.71 -6.27 7.83
C THR A 195 -3.20 -6.07 7.86
N CYS A 196 -2.72 -4.92 7.38
CA CYS A 196 -1.30 -4.63 7.27
C CYS A 196 -0.88 -3.40 8.07
N LYS A 197 0.37 -3.40 8.53
CA LYS A 197 1.05 -2.28 9.17
C LYS A 197 2.42 -2.09 8.55
N VAL A 198 2.92 -0.86 8.58
CA VAL A 198 4.25 -0.52 8.07
C VAL A 198 5.03 0.27 9.11
N ARG A 199 6.35 0.09 9.16
CA ARG A 199 7.28 0.93 9.95
C ARG A 199 8.46 1.36 9.08
N ALA A 200 9.05 2.49 9.41
CA ALA A 200 10.23 3.01 8.72
C ALA A 200 11.50 2.61 9.47
N VAL A 201 12.61 2.45 8.75
CA VAL A 201 13.91 2.08 9.29
C VAL A 201 14.96 3.06 8.81
N ASN A 202 15.76 3.60 9.72
CA ASN A 202 16.97 4.37 9.40
C ASN A 202 18.20 3.73 10.05
N SER A 203 19.35 4.41 10.04
CA SER A 203 20.60 3.90 10.63
C SER A 203 20.55 3.69 12.15
N VAL A 204 19.63 4.35 12.85
CA VAL A 204 19.43 4.21 14.31
C VAL A 204 18.56 2.98 14.61
N GLY A 205 17.54 2.73 13.78
CA GLY A 205 16.69 1.56 13.90
C GLY A 205 15.27 1.77 13.38
N PRO A 206 14.37 0.81 13.65
CA PRO A 206 12.99 0.86 13.24
C PRO A 206 12.15 1.83 14.10
N SER A 207 11.20 2.50 13.46
CA SER A 207 10.15 3.25 14.15
C SER A 207 9.05 2.33 14.71
N LEU A 208 8.07 2.94 15.39
CA LEU A 208 6.82 2.24 15.70
C LEU A 208 6.05 1.91 14.41
N TYR A 209 5.27 0.83 14.45
CA TYR A 209 4.33 0.53 13.38
C TYR A 209 3.23 1.58 13.27
N SER A 210 2.77 1.80 12.04
CA SER A 210 1.54 2.52 11.74
C SER A 210 0.32 1.89 12.43
N SER A 211 -0.82 2.60 12.38
CA SER A 211 -2.11 1.94 12.53
C SER A 211 -2.28 0.80 11.52
N ALA A 212 -3.17 -0.14 11.81
CA ALA A 212 -3.54 -1.17 10.83
C ALA A 212 -4.32 -0.55 9.66
N SER A 213 -4.13 -1.11 8.45
CA SER A 213 -4.98 -0.83 7.30
C SER A 213 -6.43 -1.25 7.53
N SER A 214 -7.32 -0.88 6.62
CA SER A 214 -8.60 -1.58 6.48
C SER A 214 -8.38 -3.07 6.20
N SER A 215 -9.30 -3.92 6.65
CA SER A 215 -9.27 -5.35 6.31
C SER A 215 -9.49 -5.56 4.82
N LEU A 216 -8.69 -6.43 4.23
CA LEU A 216 -8.79 -6.86 2.84
C LEU A 216 -9.05 -8.37 2.80
N VAL A 217 -10.08 -8.79 2.08
CA VAL A 217 -10.30 -10.21 1.73
C VAL A 217 -9.59 -10.48 0.41
N MET A 218 -8.67 -11.44 0.41
CA MET A 218 -7.98 -11.86 -0.82
C MET A 218 -8.93 -12.62 -1.74
N PRO A 219 -8.84 -12.43 -3.07
CA PRO A 219 -9.58 -13.24 -4.03
C PRO A 219 -9.35 -14.74 -3.78
N ALA A 220 -10.37 -15.57 -4.07
CA ALA A 220 -10.19 -17.01 -4.09
C ALA A 220 -9.23 -17.40 -5.22
N ALA A 221 -8.51 -18.51 -5.04
CA ALA A 221 -7.69 -19.06 -6.11
C ALA A 221 -8.59 -19.48 -7.27
N ALA A 222 -8.13 -19.22 -8.50
CA ALA A 222 -8.83 -19.69 -9.68
C ALA A 222 -8.85 -21.23 -9.70
N THR A 223 -9.91 -21.78 -10.28
CA THR A 223 -10.14 -23.20 -10.53
C THR A 223 -10.37 -23.41 -12.02
N VAL A 224 -10.44 -24.66 -12.49
CA VAL A 224 -10.88 -24.91 -13.87
C VAL A 224 -12.33 -24.45 -14.04
N PRO A 225 -12.78 -24.10 -15.26
CA PRO A 225 -14.17 -23.71 -15.48
C PRO A 225 -15.13 -24.86 -15.16
N ASP A 226 -16.42 -24.55 -15.05
CA ASP A 226 -17.46 -25.58 -15.12
C ASP A 226 -17.54 -26.18 -16.54
N ALA A 227 -18.26 -27.30 -16.70
CA ALA A 227 -18.53 -27.85 -18.02
C ALA A 227 -19.46 -26.90 -18.82
N PRO A 228 -19.20 -26.67 -20.13
CA PRO A 228 -20.12 -25.97 -20.99
C PRO A 228 -21.46 -26.71 -21.11
N THR A 229 -22.53 -25.99 -21.44
CA THR A 229 -23.81 -26.61 -21.78
C THR A 229 -23.87 -26.84 -23.29
N ILE A 230 -23.78 -28.11 -23.71
CA ILE A 230 -23.83 -28.47 -25.12
C ILE A 230 -25.19 -28.13 -25.73
N GLY A 231 -25.19 -27.54 -26.92
CA GLY A 231 -26.36 -27.38 -27.76
C GLY A 231 -26.46 -28.55 -28.74
N VAL A 232 -26.62 -28.23 -30.02
CA VAL A 232 -26.77 -29.20 -31.09
C VAL A 232 -25.58 -29.13 -32.03
N PHE A 233 -25.17 -30.28 -32.56
CA PHE A 233 -24.29 -30.36 -33.73
C PHE A 233 -25.13 -30.64 -34.96
N THR A 234 -24.99 -29.79 -35.97
CA THR A 234 -25.71 -29.92 -37.25
C THR A 234 -24.72 -30.11 -38.38
N PHE A 235 -24.99 -31.09 -39.24
CA PHE A 235 -24.26 -31.26 -40.50
C PHE A 235 -24.35 -29.98 -41.34
N VAL A 236 -23.23 -29.59 -41.98
CA VAL A 236 -23.14 -28.39 -42.82
C VAL A 236 -22.87 -28.76 -44.26
N SER A 237 -21.77 -29.46 -44.50
CA SER A 237 -21.30 -29.75 -45.85
C SER A 237 -20.41 -30.98 -45.90
N ASN A 238 -20.35 -31.56 -47.10
CA ASN A 238 -19.40 -32.59 -47.49
C ASN A 238 -18.28 -31.99 -48.34
N SER A 239 -17.14 -32.66 -48.33
CA SER A 239 -16.01 -32.45 -49.24
C SER A 239 -15.83 -33.73 -50.06
N ASP A 240 -16.24 -33.66 -51.33
CA ASP A 240 -16.20 -34.81 -52.24
C ASP A 240 -14.78 -35.31 -52.50
N THR A 241 -13.77 -34.46 -52.30
CA THR A 241 -12.37 -34.80 -52.59
C THR A 241 -11.72 -35.72 -51.55
N ASP A 242 -12.19 -35.71 -50.30
CA ASP A 242 -11.59 -36.48 -49.19
C ASP A 242 -12.59 -37.31 -48.38
N ALA A 243 -13.86 -37.36 -48.82
CA ALA A 243 -14.95 -38.05 -48.13
C ALA A 243 -15.13 -37.61 -46.67
N LYS A 244 -14.80 -36.35 -46.38
CA LYS A 244 -14.96 -35.72 -45.08
C LYS A 244 -16.12 -34.73 -45.08
N ALA A 245 -16.68 -34.56 -43.90
CA ALA A 245 -17.77 -33.66 -43.64
C ALA A 245 -17.41 -32.64 -42.56
N THR A 246 -18.14 -31.54 -42.57
CA THR A 246 -18.11 -30.50 -41.55
C THR A 246 -19.46 -30.46 -40.83
N ALA A 247 -19.42 -30.35 -39.50
CA ALA A 247 -20.59 -30.08 -38.68
C ALA A 247 -20.34 -28.85 -37.79
N THR A 248 -21.37 -28.05 -37.57
CA THR A 248 -21.31 -26.91 -36.65
C THR A 248 -21.96 -27.29 -35.33
N GLY A 249 -21.20 -27.18 -34.25
CA GLY A 249 -21.67 -27.30 -32.89
C GLY A 249 -22.01 -25.95 -32.29
N THR A 250 -23.07 -25.91 -31.48
CA THR A 250 -23.40 -24.76 -30.62
C THR A 250 -23.33 -25.18 -29.17
N TRP A 251 -22.99 -24.24 -28.28
CA TRP A 251 -23.01 -24.45 -26.83
C TRP A 251 -23.14 -23.11 -26.10
N THR A 252 -23.44 -23.17 -24.81
CA THR A 252 -23.36 -22.03 -23.90
C THR A 252 -22.11 -22.16 -23.04
N ALA A 253 -21.39 -21.05 -22.87
CA ALA A 253 -20.26 -20.96 -21.96
C ALA A 253 -20.66 -21.42 -20.54
N PRO A 254 -19.71 -21.99 -19.77
CA PRO A 254 -19.93 -22.36 -18.37
C PRO A 254 -20.52 -21.22 -17.54
N ALA A 255 -21.37 -21.56 -16.55
CA ALA A 255 -21.94 -20.57 -15.63
C ALA A 255 -20.88 -19.94 -14.72
N PHE A 256 -19.84 -20.70 -14.36
CA PHE A 256 -18.67 -20.24 -13.65
C PHE A 256 -17.41 -20.57 -14.46
N ASP A 257 -16.57 -19.56 -14.70
CA ASP A 257 -15.30 -19.69 -15.44
C ASP A 257 -14.14 -20.18 -14.56
N GLY A 258 -14.41 -20.47 -13.29
CA GLY A 258 -13.40 -20.86 -12.32
C GLY A 258 -12.74 -19.66 -11.63
N GLY A 259 -13.15 -18.43 -11.92
CA GLY A 259 -12.53 -17.21 -11.39
C GLY A 259 -11.41 -16.64 -12.26
N ASP A 260 -11.11 -17.29 -13.39
CA ASP A 260 -10.20 -16.82 -14.43
C ASP A 260 -10.85 -16.97 -15.81
N ALA A 261 -10.59 -16.02 -16.71
CA ALA A 261 -11.24 -15.97 -18.02
C ALA A 261 -10.98 -17.23 -18.86
N ILE A 262 -12.04 -17.73 -19.50
CA ILE A 262 -11.94 -18.83 -20.48
C ILE A 262 -11.15 -18.33 -21.70
N THR A 263 -10.08 -19.05 -22.01
CA THR A 263 -9.16 -18.74 -23.12
C THR A 263 -9.52 -19.49 -24.40
N SER A 264 -10.01 -20.71 -24.28
CA SER A 264 -10.32 -21.58 -25.42
C SER A 264 -11.33 -22.68 -25.08
N TYR A 265 -11.77 -23.39 -26.11
CA TYR A 265 -12.60 -24.58 -26.01
C TYR A 265 -11.94 -25.74 -26.76
N ASP A 266 -12.12 -26.94 -26.22
CA ASP A 266 -11.76 -28.19 -26.88
C ASP A 266 -13.05 -28.91 -27.29
N ILE A 267 -13.13 -29.30 -28.56
CA ILE A 267 -14.24 -30.04 -29.13
C ILE A 267 -13.76 -31.44 -29.48
N GLU A 268 -14.53 -32.46 -29.10
CA GLU A 268 -14.27 -33.85 -29.44
C GLU A 268 -15.54 -34.51 -29.97
N CYS A 269 -15.44 -35.14 -31.14
CA CYS A 269 -16.49 -35.94 -31.76
C CYS A 269 -15.99 -37.37 -31.95
N THR A 270 -16.60 -38.32 -31.24
CA THR A 270 -16.24 -39.75 -31.32
C THR A 270 -17.27 -40.51 -32.12
N ASN A 271 -16.83 -41.30 -33.09
CA ASN A 271 -17.70 -42.14 -33.90
C ASN A 271 -18.42 -43.18 -33.02
N SER A 272 -19.74 -43.25 -33.14
CA SER A 272 -20.59 -44.11 -32.31
C SER A 272 -20.36 -45.60 -32.53
N VAL A 273 -19.79 -46.00 -33.68
CA VAL A 273 -19.56 -47.41 -34.05
C VAL A 273 -18.07 -47.76 -34.01
N LEU A 274 -17.20 -46.81 -34.32
CA LEU A 274 -15.74 -46.98 -34.32
C LEU A 274 -15.11 -46.05 -33.27
N PRO A 275 -15.07 -46.40 -31.97
CA PRO A 275 -14.59 -45.48 -30.93
C PRO A 275 -13.14 -45.00 -31.09
N SER A 276 -12.34 -45.66 -31.95
CA SER A 276 -11.00 -45.21 -32.32
C SER A 276 -10.99 -44.06 -33.34
N ASP A 277 -12.11 -43.82 -34.03
CA ASP A 277 -12.31 -42.70 -34.93
C ASP A 277 -12.84 -41.50 -34.13
N VAL A 278 -11.90 -40.66 -33.72
CA VAL A 278 -12.12 -39.46 -32.92
C VAL A 278 -11.59 -38.26 -33.69
N VAL A 279 -12.43 -37.23 -33.82
CA VAL A 279 -12.08 -35.95 -34.43
C VAL A 279 -12.06 -34.88 -33.33
N THR A 280 -10.97 -34.12 -33.25
CA THR A 280 -10.78 -33.09 -32.22
C THR A 280 -10.31 -31.77 -32.80
N ASP A 281 -10.87 -30.68 -32.30
CA ASP A 281 -10.30 -29.34 -32.41
C ASP A 281 -9.94 -28.88 -30.98
N ILE A 282 -8.65 -28.68 -30.72
CA ILE A 282 -8.11 -28.33 -29.40
C ILE A 282 -7.65 -26.88 -29.41
N GLY A 283 -7.94 -26.15 -28.33
CA GLY A 283 -7.48 -24.78 -28.15
C GLY A 283 -8.18 -23.76 -29.06
N VAL A 284 -9.43 -24.01 -29.43
CA VAL A 284 -10.21 -23.07 -30.26
C VAL A 284 -10.44 -21.77 -29.47
N PRO A 285 -9.92 -20.61 -29.92
CA PRO A 285 -9.94 -19.40 -29.09
C PRO A 285 -11.35 -18.96 -28.72
N ALA A 286 -11.61 -18.73 -27.43
CA ALA A 286 -12.95 -18.38 -26.94
C ALA A 286 -13.48 -17.10 -27.59
N ALA A 287 -12.60 -16.12 -27.84
CA ALA A 287 -12.94 -14.87 -28.51
C ALA A 287 -13.33 -15.03 -29.99
N ALA A 288 -12.96 -16.14 -30.64
CA ALA A 288 -13.33 -16.43 -32.03
C ALA A 288 -14.69 -17.14 -32.15
N VAL A 289 -15.11 -17.87 -31.10
CA VAL A 289 -16.29 -18.75 -31.16
C VAL A 289 -17.44 -18.31 -30.29
N CYS A 290 -17.23 -17.40 -29.33
CA CYS A 290 -18.27 -16.95 -28.40
C CYS A 290 -18.61 -15.47 -28.58
N THR A 291 -19.91 -15.15 -28.52
CA THR A 291 -20.44 -13.78 -28.37
C THR A 291 -21.32 -13.75 -27.14
N GLY A 292 -20.84 -13.10 -26.07
CA GLY A 292 -21.44 -13.26 -24.75
C GLY A 292 -21.29 -14.70 -24.26
N SER A 293 -22.37 -15.30 -23.76
CA SER A 293 -22.37 -16.71 -23.33
C SER A 293 -22.67 -17.70 -24.46
N SER A 294 -23.08 -17.24 -25.65
CA SER A 294 -23.42 -18.12 -26.78
C SER A 294 -22.19 -18.40 -27.64
N CYS A 295 -21.92 -19.68 -27.91
CA CYS A 295 -20.73 -20.12 -28.64
C CYS A 295 -21.09 -21.06 -29.80
N SER A 296 -20.29 -21.01 -30.87
CA SER A 296 -20.44 -21.85 -32.06
C SER A 296 -19.10 -22.11 -32.74
N HIS A 297 -18.87 -23.35 -33.19
CA HIS A 297 -17.67 -23.72 -33.95
C HIS A 297 -17.97 -24.84 -34.94
N SER A 298 -17.27 -24.81 -36.07
CA SER A 298 -17.38 -25.84 -37.12
C SER A 298 -16.20 -26.79 -37.04
N ILE A 299 -16.48 -28.07 -36.76
CA ILE A 299 -15.48 -29.14 -36.76
C ILE A 299 -15.52 -29.88 -38.09
N SER A 300 -14.34 -30.15 -38.67
CA SER A 300 -14.17 -30.80 -39.97
C SER A 300 -13.44 -32.14 -39.84
N GLY A 301 -13.50 -32.99 -40.86
CA GLY A 301 -12.82 -34.29 -40.86
C GLY A 301 -13.69 -35.47 -40.41
N LEU A 302 -14.98 -35.23 -40.17
CA LEU A 302 -15.96 -36.27 -39.84
C LEU A 302 -16.18 -37.17 -41.07
N SER A 303 -16.17 -38.48 -40.89
CA SER A 303 -16.35 -39.43 -41.99
C SER A 303 -17.82 -39.49 -42.44
N SER A 304 -18.04 -39.55 -43.75
CA SER A 304 -19.37 -39.70 -44.33
C SER A 304 -20.08 -40.99 -43.89
N GLY A 305 -21.40 -40.93 -43.75
CA GLY A 305 -22.24 -42.08 -43.37
C GLY A 305 -22.15 -42.51 -41.91
N ALA A 306 -21.41 -41.78 -41.07
CA ALA A 306 -21.22 -42.10 -39.66
C ALA A 306 -22.01 -41.17 -38.72
N THR A 307 -22.36 -41.70 -37.54
CA THR A 307 -22.86 -40.89 -36.43
C THR A 307 -21.72 -40.63 -35.45
N TYR A 308 -21.55 -39.38 -35.05
CA TYR A 308 -20.58 -38.97 -34.03
C TYR A 308 -21.30 -38.44 -32.79
N ASN A 309 -20.79 -38.81 -31.61
CA ASN A 309 -21.16 -38.19 -30.33
C ASN A 309 -20.15 -37.08 -30.03
N CYS A 310 -20.60 -35.84 -30.08
CA CYS A 310 -19.78 -34.65 -29.90
C CYS A 310 -19.97 -34.04 -28.50
N ARG A 311 -18.88 -33.55 -27.92
CA ARG A 311 -18.84 -32.88 -26.61
C ARG A 311 -17.81 -31.75 -26.62
N VAL A 312 -17.98 -30.79 -25.72
CA VAL A 312 -17.14 -29.59 -25.63
C VAL A 312 -16.70 -29.37 -24.18
N ARG A 313 -15.47 -28.91 -23.95
CA ARG A 313 -15.01 -28.40 -22.64
C ARG A 313 -14.38 -27.03 -22.79
N ALA A 314 -14.43 -26.23 -21.72
CA ALA A 314 -13.82 -24.92 -21.65
C ALA A 314 -12.42 -25.01 -21.03
N VAL A 315 -11.53 -24.07 -21.36
CA VAL A 315 -10.16 -24.04 -20.86
C VAL A 315 -9.81 -22.63 -20.39
N ASN A 316 -9.38 -22.47 -19.14
CA ASN A 316 -8.78 -21.24 -18.64
C ASN A 316 -7.27 -21.45 -18.33
N SER A 317 -6.65 -20.48 -17.67
CA SER A 317 -5.25 -20.51 -17.21
C SER A 317 -4.93 -21.71 -16.29
N VAL A 318 -5.90 -22.17 -15.50
CA VAL A 318 -5.76 -23.31 -14.57
C VAL A 318 -5.81 -24.64 -15.33
N GLY A 319 -6.66 -24.73 -16.35
CA GLY A 319 -6.74 -25.89 -17.22
C GLY A 319 -8.14 -26.15 -17.80
N PRO A 320 -8.34 -27.34 -18.39
CA PRO A 320 -9.60 -27.73 -18.99
C PRO A 320 -10.64 -28.13 -17.93
N SER A 321 -11.89 -27.78 -18.20
CA SER A 321 -13.04 -28.29 -17.46
C SER A 321 -13.36 -29.74 -17.79
N LEU A 322 -14.35 -30.30 -17.10
CA LEU A 322 -15.00 -31.53 -17.57
C LEU A 322 -15.69 -31.26 -18.92
N TYR A 323 -15.76 -32.29 -19.76
CA TYR A 323 -16.58 -32.22 -20.96
C TYR A 323 -18.06 -32.07 -20.59
N SER A 324 -18.77 -31.36 -21.46
CA SER A 324 -20.23 -31.34 -21.51
C SER A 324 -20.80 -32.77 -21.67
N SER A 325 -22.12 -32.89 -21.54
CA SER A 325 -22.83 -34.04 -22.11
C SER A 325 -22.56 -34.15 -23.63
N THR A 326 -22.82 -35.33 -24.17
CA THR A 326 -22.66 -35.59 -25.61
C THR A 326 -23.95 -35.27 -26.37
N THR A 327 -23.81 -34.74 -27.58
CA THR A 327 -24.89 -34.61 -28.56
C THR A 327 -24.51 -35.35 -29.84
N ALA A 328 -25.45 -36.05 -30.45
CA ALA A 328 -25.19 -36.85 -31.64
C ALA A 328 -25.39 -36.04 -32.92
N VAL A 329 -24.52 -36.23 -33.90
CA VAL A 329 -24.68 -35.74 -35.27
C VAL A 329 -24.48 -36.88 -36.25
N THR A 330 -25.42 -37.05 -37.17
CA THR A 330 -25.32 -38.05 -38.23
C THR A 330 -24.90 -37.37 -39.53
N ILE A 331 -23.80 -37.86 -40.11
CA ILE A 331 -23.28 -37.37 -41.37
C ILE A 331 -23.92 -38.18 -42.51
N PRO A 332 -24.58 -37.52 -43.49
CA PRO A 332 -25.11 -38.20 -44.66
C PRO A 332 -24.03 -38.97 -45.44
N VAL A 333 -24.43 -40.07 -46.08
CA VAL A 333 -23.58 -40.75 -47.06
C VAL A 333 -23.41 -39.81 -48.26
N MET A 334 -22.18 -39.65 -48.76
CA MET A 334 -21.95 -38.90 -50.00
C MET A 334 -22.45 -39.72 -51.20
N GLU A 335 -23.22 -39.10 -52.09
CA GLU A 335 -23.68 -39.70 -53.35
C GLU A 335 -22.63 -39.56 -54.46
#